data_AF-A0A932ZZT3-F1
#
_entry.id   AF-A0A932ZZT3-F1
#
_cell.length_a   1.000
_cell.length_b   1.000
_cell.length_c   1.000
_cell.angle_alpha   90.00
_cell.angle_beta   90.00
_cell.angle_gamma   90.00
#
_symmetry.space_group_name_H-M   'P 1'
#
loop_
_entity.id
_entity.type
_entity.pdbx_description
1 polymer ?
#
loop_
_entity_poly.entity_id
_entity_poly.type
_entity_poly.pdbx_seq_one_letter_code
_entity_poly.pdbx_strand_id
1 'polypeptide(L)'
;MKQASGGAVGGKTRGGRGLRRPDTPPGQGLTAAQLRALYTALRAQIAALARRHGGLDAVMEDLREIRARPAGDDRYFEELTRHVFQAGFSWSLIQKKWPGFRQAFAGFSVDRVAAFGRDDVARLLADPGIIRNRAKVEATILNARAFREIRAQHGSFRKYLSSFGVADQARLCRDLRRRFRHIGPFSTRHFLRRVGEDIFISHPDTLRVMYRLGLVGSPKAGDEEAAAAYARLAAANRGVTVGELNRLLTRHGSGRGLDEAICAPVPRCEKCRLTRWCWYYRSVRGG
;
A
#
# COMPACT_ATOMS: atom_id res chain seq x y z
N MET A 1 35.55 57.41 -7.49
CA MET A 1 36.04 58.06 -6.26
C MET A 1 35.68 57.18 -5.07
N LYS A 2 36.70 56.85 -4.26
CA LYS A 2 36.55 56.21 -2.94
C LYS A 2 35.81 57.16 -2.01
N GLN A 3 34.94 56.64 -1.15
CA GLN A 3 35.05 56.83 0.31
C GLN A 3 34.12 55.88 1.05
N ALA A 4 34.64 55.39 2.17
CA ALA A 4 34.04 54.44 3.09
C ALA A 4 33.87 55.12 4.45
N SER A 5 32.87 54.70 5.21
CA SER A 5 32.79 54.81 6.68
C SER A 5 31.66 53.89 7.13
N GLY A 6 31.94 52.74 7.75
CA GLY A 6 31.87 52.56 9.21
C GLY A 6 30.41 52.27 9.62
N GLY A 7 29.99 51.15 10.20
CA GLY A 7 30.64 50.18 11.06
C GLY A 7 29.59 49.84 12.13
N ALA A 8 29.07 48.61 12.14
CA ALA A 8 28.28 48.09 13.27
C ALA A 8 28.37 46.56 13.29
N VAL A 9 29.24 46.08 14.17
CA VAL A 9 29.35 44.70 14.62
C VAL A 9 28.14 44.40 15.49
N GLY A 10 27.39 43.34 15.20
CA GLY A 10 26.24 42.96 16.01
C GLY A 10 25.81 41.51 15.81
N GLY A 11 26.24 40.64 16.72
CA GLY A 11 25.47 39.47 17.15
C GLY A 11 25.38 38.27 16.19
N LYS A 12 26.44 37.46 16.10
CA LYS A 12 26.26 36.03 15.83
C LYS A 12 25.48 35.43 17.00
N THR A 13 24.17 35.23 16.83
CA THR A 13 23.37 34.37 17.72
C THR A 13 23.83 32.92 17.54
N ARG A 14 24.84 32.55 18.33
CA ARG A 14 25.10 31.16 18.71
C ARG A 14 23.90 30.68 19.52
N GLY A 15 23.29 29.56 19.12
CA GLY A 15 22.24 28.96 19.94
C GLY A 15 21.25 28.02 19.28
N GLY A 16 21.44 27.65 18.00
CA GLY A 16 20.75 26.47 17.48
C GLY A 16 21.38 25.23 18.09
N ARG A 17 20.82 24.70 19.19
CA ARG A 17 21.12 23.34 19.64
C ARG A 17 20.85 22.41 18.46
N GLY A 18 21.90 22.08 17.73
CA GLY A 18 21.88 21.04 16.72
C GLY A 18 21.44 19.78 17.45
N LEU A 19 20.17 19.41 17.27
CA LEU A 19 19.69 18.08 17.59
C LEU A 19 20.65 17.14 16.89
N ARG A 20 21.55 16.50 17.65
CA ARG A 20 22.30 15.35 17.14
C ARG A 20 21.26 14.45 16.50
N ARG A 21 21.33 14.25 15.18
CA ARG A 21 20.63 13.14 14.55
C ARG A 21 21.16 11.91 15.30
N PRO A 22 20.35 11.23 16.12
CA PRO A 22 20.85 10.01 16.72
C PRO A 22 21.17 9.05 15.59
N ASP A 23 22.26 8.32 15.79
CA ASP A 23 22.74 7.26 14.90
C ASP A 23 21.55 6.42 14.44
N THR A 24 21.53 6.08 13.15
CA THR A 24 20.56 5.23 12.43
C THR A 24 19.69 4.38 13.37
N PRO A 25 18.34 4.34 13.21
CA PRO A 25 17.50 3.49 14.05
C PRO A 25 18.14 2.12 14.12
N PRO A 26 18.51 1.62 15.30
CA PRO A 26 19.18 0.37 15.40
C PRO A 26 18.24 -0.67 14.79
N GLY A 27 18.77 -1.47 13.85
CA GLY A 27 18.16 -2.71 13.38
C GLY A 27 18.05 -3.77 14.49
N GLN A 28 17.88 -3.34 15.75
CA GLN A 28 17.59 -4.16 16.90
C GLN A 28 16.15 -4.63 16.75
N GLY A 29 16.02 -5.71 15.99
CA GLY A 29 14.77 -6.41 15.81
C GLY A 29 14.17 -6.68 17.18
N LEU A 30 13.04 -6.02 17.45
CA LEU A 30 12.20 -6.37 18.58
C LEU A 30 12.04 -7.89 18.60
N THR A 31 12.25 -8.51 19.76
CA THR A 31 12.07 -9.96 19.90
C THR A 31 10.63 -10.33 19.57
N ALA A 32 10.36 -11.60 19.26
CA ALA A 32 8.98 -12.04 18.99
C ALA A 32 8.02 -11.68 20.14
N ALA A 33 8.48 -11.71 21.39
CA ALA A 33 7.68 -11.29 22.55
C ALA A 33 7.41 -9.78 22.56
N GLN A 34 8.41 -8.96 22.21
CA GLN A 34 8.24 -7.51 22.08
C GLN A 34 7.32 -7.15 20.91
N LEU A 35 7.42 -7.85 19.77
CA LEU A 35 6.53 -7.67 18.62
C LEU A 35 5.08 -8.01 18.96
N ARG A 36 4.84 -9.07 19.76
CA ARG A 36 3.52 -9.40 20.29
C ARG A 36 2.96 -8.29 21.17
N ALA A 37 3.75 -7.85 22.15
CA ALA A 37 3.32 -6.81 23.07
C ALA A 37 3.07 -5.45 22.36
N LEU A 38 3.91 -5.12 21.37
CA LEU A 38 3.73 -3.95 20.51
C LEU A 38 2.42 -4.04 19.73
N TYR A 39 2.12 -5.19 19.12
CA TYR A 39 0.86 -5.41 18.42
C TYR A 39 -0.35 -5.26 19.36
N THR A 40 -0.32 -5.90 20.53
CA THR A 40 -1.39 -5.77 21.53
C THR A 40 -1.62 -4.31 21.94
N ALA A 41 -0.53 -3.56 22.21
CA ALA A 41 -0.61 -2.15 22.56
C ALA A 41 -1.14 -1.27 21.40
N LEU A 42 -0.72 -1.55 20.16
CA LEU A 42 -1.19 -0.84 18.97
C LEU A 42 -2.69 -1.08 18.77
N ARG A 43 -3.14 -2.34 18.85
CA ARG A 43 -4.55 -2.68 18.74
C ARG A 43 -5.37 -2.01 19.83
N ALA A 44 -4.88 -2.00 21.08
CA ALA A 44 -5.56 -1.34 22.19
C ALA A 44 -5.60 0.20 22.05
N GLN A 45 -4.55 0.82 21.49
CA GLN A 45 -4.55 2.25 21.15
C GLN A 45 -5.67 2.56 20.16
N ILE A 46 -5.74 1.82 19.05
CA ILE A 46 -6.75 2.07 18.01
C ILE A 46 -8.16 1.78 18.55
N ALA A 47 -8.33 0.71 19.32
CA ALA A 47 -9.62 0.40 19.96
C ALA A 47 -10.10 1.54 20.88
N ALA A 48 -9.19 2.17 21.64
CA ALA A 48 -9.55 3.29 22.50
C ALA A 48 -9.98 4.53 21.70
N LEU A 49 -9.28 4.85 20.61
CA LEU A 49 -9.63 5.97 19.72
C LEU A 49 -10.93 5.70 18.96
N ALA A 50 -11.20 4.44 18.62
CA ALA A 50 -12.37 4.03 17.84
C ALA A 50 -13.68 4.02 18.64
N ARG A 51 -13.66 4.25 19.96
CA ARG A 51 -14.88 4.18 20.82
C ARG A 51 -16.01 5.09 20.34
N ARG A 52 -15.68 6.28 19.83
CA ARG A 52 -16.66 7.24 19.28
C ARG A 52 -17.01 6.99 17.81
N HIS A 53 -16.40 5.97 17.20
CA HIS A 53 -16.49 5.64 15.77
C HIS A 53 -17.05 4.23 15.56
N GLY A 54 -17.93 3.76 16.46
CA GLY A 54 -18.52 2.43 16.38
C GLY A 54 -17.62 1.28 16.84
N GLY A 55 -16.46 1.58 17.43
CA GLY A 55 -15.52 0.58 17.96
C GLY A 55 -14.47 0.11 16.96
N LEU A 56 -13.56 -0.74 17.43
CA LEU A 56 -12.43 -1.22 16.61
C LEU A 56 -12.92 -1.90 15.33
N ASP A 57 -13.94 -2.75 15.43
CA ASP A 57 -14.43 -3.50 14.28
C ASP A 57 -15.01 -2.55 13.23
N ALA A 58 -15.79 -1.53 13.62
CA ALA A 58 -16.34 -0.53 12.71
C ALA A 58 -15.25 0.29 12.01
N VAL A 59 -14.22 0.75 12.73
CA VAL A 59 -13.14 1.48 12.05
C VAL A 59 -12.27 0.56 11.22
N MET A 60 -12.17 -0.73 11.54
CA MET A 60 -11.42 -1.72 10.76
C MET A 60 -12.25 -2.29 9.59
N GLU A 61 -13.57 -2.08 9.61
CA GLU A 61 -14.57 -2.41 8.59
C GLU A 61 -14.33 -1.70 7.27
N ASP A 62 -13.68 -0.53 7.33
CA ASP A 62 -13.60 0.50 6.29
C ASP A 62 -12.88 0.08 4.99
N LEU A 63 -12.64 -1.23 4.81
CA LEU A 63 -12.19 -1.88 3.58
C LEU A 63 -12.68 -3.35 3.46
N ARG A 64 -13.82 -3.78 4.04
CA ARG A 64 -14.45 -5.10 3.73
C ARG A 64 -14.86 -5.27 2.26
N GLU A 65 -14.58 -4.26 1.43
CA GLU A 65 -14.34 -4.41 0.00
C GLU A 65 -13.10 -5.26 -0.36
N ILE A 66 -12.44 -5.93 0.60
CA ILE A 66 -11.77 -7.21 0.36
C ILE A 66 -12.87 -8.18 -0.09
N ARG A 67 -13.12 -8.19 -1.40
CA ARG A 67 -14.04 -9.13 -2.01
C ARG A 67 -13.57 -10.53 -1.67
N ALA A 68 -14.53 -11.44 -1.50
CA ALA A 68 -14.29 -12.85 -1.70
C ALA A 68 -13.40 -13.02 -2.94
N ARG A 69 -12.39 -13.88 -2.83
CA ARG A 69 -11.47 -14.15 -3.94
C ARG A 69 -12.29 -14.38 -5.21
N PRO A 70 -11.95 -13.72 -6.33
CA PRO A 70 -12.68 -13.90 -7.58
C PRO A 70 -12.84 -15.38 -7.92
N ALA A 71 -14.02 -15.75 -8.41
CA ALA A 71 -14.39 -17.16 -8.65
C ALA A 71 -13.53 -17.86 -9.71
N GLY A 72 -12.90 -17.10 -10.62
CA GLY A 72 -12.06 -17.63 -11.68
C GLY A 72 -11.23 -16.56 -12.37
N ASP A 73 -10.36 -16.99 -13.29
CA ASP A 73 -9.34 -16.15 -13.93
C ASP A 73 -9.94 -14.97 -14.70
N ASP A 74 -11.08 -15.15 -15.37
CA ASP A 74 -11.80 -14.06 -16.07
C ASP A 74 -12.17 -12.90 -15.12
N ARG A 75 -12.54 -13.21 -13.87
CA ARG A 75 -12.85 -12.19 -12.87
C ARG A 75 -11.60 -11.53 -12.31
N TYR A 76 -10.49 -12.26 -12.17
CA TYR A 76 -9.20 -11.63 -11.85
C TYR A 76 -8.75 -10.70 -12.97
N PHE A 77 -8.93 -11.10 -14.22
CA PHE A 77 -8.58 -10.30 -15.40
C PHE A 77 -9.45 -9.05 -15.52
N GLU A 78 -10.75 -9.14 -15.24
CA GLU A 78 -11.66 -7.99 -15.13
C GLU A 78 -11.17 -7.00 -14.06
N GLU A 79 -10.85 -7.47 -12.85
CA GLU A 79 -10.36 -6.62 -11.77
C GLU A 79 -9.01 -5.97 -12.10
N LEU A 80 -8.08 -6.71 -12.72
CA LEU A 80 -6.79 -6.17 -13.16
C LEU A 80 -7.00 -5.07 -14.21
N THR A 81 -7.86 -5.32 -15.20
CA THR A 81 -8.19 -4.34 -16.23
C THR A 81 -8.81 -3.08 -15.63
N ARG A 82 -9.62 -3.21 -14.57
CA ARG A 82 -10.19 -2.04 -13.88
C ARG A 82 -9.11 -1.14 -13.30
N HIS A 83 -8.08 -1.73 -12.70
CA HIS A 83 -6.96 -0.98 -12.12
C HIS A 83 -6.04 -0.38 -13.19
N VAL A 84 -5.89 -1.03 -14.35
CA VAL A 84 -5.21 -0.47 -15.54
C VAL A 84 -5.93 0.79 -16.03
N PHE A 85 -7.26 0.74 -16.14
CA PHE A 85 -8.04 1.88 -16.61
C PHE A 85 -8.22 2.97 -15.56
N GLN A 86 -8.30 2.65 -14.27
CA GLN A 86 -8.43 3.64 -13.19
C GLN A 86 -7.28 4.65 -13.15
N ALA A 87 -6.06 4.25 -13.52
CA ALA A 87 -4.92 5.16 -13.55
C ALA A 87 -5.16 6.29 -14.57
N GLY A 88 -5.42 7.52 -14.09
CA GLY A 88 -5.67 8.69 -14.92
C GLY A 88 -7.14 9.02 -15.19
N PHE A 89 -8.10 8.36 -14.53
CA PHE A 89 -9.52 8.65 -14.65
C PHE A 89 -10.22 8.64 -13.28
N SER A 90 -11.31 9.39 -13.15
CA SER A 90 -12.10 9.39 -11.92
C SER A 90 -12.79 8.03 -11.71
N TRP A 91 -12.95 7.63 -10.45
CA TRP A 91 -13.62 6.37 -10.11
C TRP A 91 -15.07 6.33 -10.62
N SER A 92 -15.79 7.46 -10.49
CA SER A 92 -17.17 7.58 -10.97
C SER A 92 -17.29 7.34 -12.48
N LEU A 93 -16.35 7.86 -13.27
CA LEU A 93 -16.32 7.63 -14.72
C LEU A 93 -16.06 6.17 -15.06
N ILE A 94 -15.08 5.54 -14.40
CA ILE A 94 -14.75 4.13 -14.61
C ILE A 94 -15.96 3.24 -14.30
N GLN A 95 -16.64 3.47 -13.17
CA GLN A 95 -17.82 2.71 -12.78
C GLN A 95 -18.96 2.90 -13.78
N LYS A 96 -19.23 4.14 -14.21
CA LYS A 96 -20.28 4.45 -15.20
C LYS A 96 -20.05 3.72 -16.53
N LYS A 97 -18.79 3.61 -16.98
CA LYS A 97 -18.43 2.95 -18.25
C LYS A 97 -18.28 1.44 -18.13
N TRP A 98 -18.14 0.89 -16.92
CA TRP A 98 -17.79 -0.53 -16.72
C TRP A 98 -18.73 -1.54 -17.38
N PRO A 99 -20.07 -1.33 -17.44
CA PRO A 99 -20.95 -2.20 -18.21
C PRO A 99 -20.59 -2.27 -19.70
N GLY A 100 -20.25 -1.13 -20.30
CA GLY A 100 -19.78 -1.05 -21.69
C GLY A 100 -18.45 -1.79 -21.88
N PHE A 101 -17.50 -1.63 -20.95
CA PHE A 101 -16.26 -2.41 -20.96
C PHE A 101 -16.52 -3.91 -20.94
N ARG A 102 -17.44 -4.39 -20.10
CA ARG A 102 -17.76 -5.81 -20.01
C ARG A 102 -18.32 -6.35 -21.33
N GLN A 103 -19.16 -5.59 -22.03
CA GLN A 103 -19.65 -5.97 -23.35
C GLN A 103 -18.53 -5.94 -24.41
N ALA A 104 -17.80 -4.84 -24.48
CA ALA A 104 -16.76 -4.59 -25.47
C ALA A 104 -15.63 -5.62 -25.43
N PHE A 105 -15.24 -6.05 -24.22
CA PHE A 105 -14.22 -7.07 -23.95
C PHE A 105 -14.81 -8.47 -23.74
N ALA A 106 -15.95 -8.79 -24.34
CA ALA A 106 -16.51 -10.15 -24.38
C ALA A 106 -16.63 -10.81 -22.99
N GLY A 107 -17.13 -10.07 -22.01
CA GLY A 107 -17.28 -10.53 -20.63
C GLY A 107 -15.98 -10.66 -19.85
N PHE A 108 -14.86 -10.15 -20.39
CA PHE A 108 -13.50 -10.39 -19.90
C PHE A 108 -13.09 -11.87 -19.92
N SER A 109 -13.62 -12.65 -20.87
CA SER A 109 -13.08 -13.99 -21.13
C SER A 109 -11.62 -13.88 -21.55
N VAL A 110 -10.72 -14.44 -20.74
CA VAL A 110 -9.27 -14.38 -20.97
C VAL A 110 -8.92 -14.91 -22.35
N ASP A 111 -9.50 -16.04 -22.75
CA ASP A 111 -9.22 -16.67 -24.04
C ASP A 111 -9.72 -15.86 -25.23
N ARG A 112 -10.95 -15.31 -25.14
CA ARG A 112 -11.51 -14.48 -26.22
C ARG A 112 -10.73 -13.18 -26.39
N VAL A 113 -10.44 -12.49 -25.29
CA VAL A 113 -9.71 -11.21 -25.34
C VAL A 113 -8.26 -11.42 -25.80
N ALA A 114 -7.62 -12.53 -25.43
CA ALA A 114 -6.27 -12.84 -25.91
C ALA A 114 -6.20 -13.06 -27.43
N ALA A 115 -7.30 -13.50 -28.04
CA ALA A 115 -7.43 -13.73 -29.48
C ALA A 115 -7.79 -12.46 -30.29
N PHE A 116 -8.11 -11.34 -29.62
CA PHE A 116 -8.45 -10.09 -30.32
C PHE A 116 -7.32 -9.63 -31.24
N GLY A 117 -7.71 -9.23 -32.44
CA GLY A 117 -6.83 -8.78 -33.51
C GLY A 117 -6.89 -7.27 -33.77
N ARG A 118 -6.37 -6.84 -34.92
CA ARG A 118 -6.37 -5.42 -35.33
C ARG A 118 -7.79 -4.87 -35.50
N ASP A 119 -8.69 -5.68 -36.05
CA ASP A 119 -10.08 -5.27 -36.29
C ASP A 119 -10.85 -5.10 -34.98
N ASP A 120 -10.59 -5.95 -33.98
CA ASP A 120 -11.12 -5.77 -32.63
C ASP A 120 -10.62 -4.48 -31.99
N VAL A 121 -9.33 -4.15 -32.16
CA VAL A 121 -8.79 -2.88 -31.65
C VAL A 121 -9.49 -1.70 -32.33
N ALA A 122 -9.69 -1.73 -33.65
CA ALA A 122 -10.41 -0.68 -34.37
C ALA A 122 -11.86 -0.55 -33.89
N ARG A 123 -12.57 -1.67 -33.73
CA ARG A 123 -13.92 -1.73 -33.18
C ARG A 123 -14.00 -1.15 -31.76
N LEU A 124 -13.10 -1.55 -30.88
CA LEU A 124 -13.02 -1.05 -29.49
C LEU A 124 -12.74 0.45 -29.44
N LEU A 125 -11.91 0.97 -30.36
CA LEU A 125 -11.62 2.40 -30.45
C LEU A 125 -12.74 3.22 -31.06
N ALA A 126 -13.71 2.59 -31.72
CA ALA A 126 -14.95 3.24 -32.16
C ALA A 126 -16.04 3.20 -31.08
N ASP A 127 -15.93 2.31 -30.08
CA ASP A 127 -16.99 2.07 -29.09
C ASP A 127 -17.11 3.22 -28.07
N PRO A 128 -18.25 3.97 -28.05
CA PRO A 128 -18.46 5.05 -27.08
C PRO A 128 -18.75 4.54 -25.66
N GLY A 129 -19.04 3.24 -25.50
CA GLY A 129 -19.27 2.55 -24.24
C GLY A 129 -18.02 2.40 -23.37
N ILE A 130 -16.83 2.59 -23.94
CA ILE A 130 -15.55 2.51 -23.21
C ILE A 130 -14.75 3.81 -23.25
N ILE A 131 -13.65 3.83 -22.50
CA ILE A 131 -12.63 4.87 -22.63
C ILE A 131 -11.70 4.46 -23.77
N ARG A 132 -11.76 5.21 -24.88
CA ARG A 132 -11.07 4.94 -26.15
C ARG A 132 -9.57 5.28 -26.09
N ASN A 133 -8.84 4.62 -25.20
CA ASN A 133 -7.39 4.75 -25.07
C ASN A 133 -6.69 3.57 -25.76
N ARG A 134 -6.09 3.81 -26.92
CA ARG A 134 -5.42 2.79 -27.73
C ARG A 134 -4.38 1.98 -26.95
N ALA A 135 -3.46 2.66 -26.26
CA ALA A 135 -2.41 1.99 -25.50
C ALA A 135 -2.99 1.04 -24.43
N LYS A 136 -4.05 1.46 -23.72
CA LYS A 136 -4.69 0.61 -22.70
C LYS A 136 -5.51 -0.52 -23.31
N VAL A 137 -6.18 -0.31 -24.46
CA VAL A 137 -6.89 -1.37 -25.19
C VAL A 137 -5.91 -2.46 -25.63
N GLU A 138 -4.82 -2.07 -26.29
CA GLU A 138 -3.78 -3.00 -26.74
C GLU A 138 -3.11 -3.71 -25.55
N ALA A 139 -2.87 -2.97 -24.46
CA ALA A 139 -2.36 -3.54 -23.21
C ALA A 139 -3.30 -4.58 -22.59
N THR A 140 -4.62 -4.36 -22.61
CA THR A 140 -5.60 -5.33 -22.10
C THR A 140 -5.54 -6.64 -22.88
N ILE A 141 -5.36 -6.59 -24.21
CA ILE A 141 -5.18 -7.79 -25.05
C ILE A 141 -3.89 -8.53 -24.69
N LEU A 142 -2.77 -7.81 -24.55
CA LEU A 142 -1.50 -8.40 -24.13
C LEU A 142 -1.57 -8.99 -22.72
N ASN A 143 -2.27 -8.31 -21.81
CA ASN A 143 -2.47 -8.80 -20.44
C ASN A 143 -3.30 -10.10 -20.44
N ALA A 144 -4.31 -10.24 -21.30
CA ALA A 144 -5.05 -11.49 -21.44
C ALA A 144 -4.14 -12.65 -21.88
N ARG A 145 -3.20 -12.40 -22.79
CA ARG A 145 -2.19 -13.39 -23.19
C ARG A 145 -1.29 -13.78 -22.03
N ALA A 146 -0.83 -12.82 -21.23
CA ALA A 146 -0.07 -13.09 -20.01
C ALA A 146 -0.87 -13.90 -18.97
N PHE A 147 -2.19 -13.70 -18.86
CA PHE A 147 -3.07 -14.56 -18.04
C PHE A 147 -3.08 -16.00 -18.54
N ARG A 148 -3.14 -16.24 -19.87
CA ARG A 148 -3.06 -17.60 -20.44
C ARG A 148 -1.74 -18.29 -20.11
N GLU A 149 -0.62 -17.56 -20.20
CA GLU A 149 0.70 -18.08 -19.83
C GLU A 149 0.77 -18.46 -18.36
N ILE A 150 0.25 -17.61 -17.47
CA ILE A 150 0.17 -17.92 -16.03
C ILE A 150 -0.70 -19.16 -15.80
N ARG A 151 -1.85 -19.26 -16.46
CA ARG A 151 -2.75 -20.42 -16.35
C ARG A 151 -2.06 -21.70 -16.83
N ALA A 152 -1.25 -21.63 -17.89
CA ALA A 152 -0.46 -22.78 -18.36
C ALA A 152 0.63 -23.19 -17.36
N GLN A 153 1.29 -22.22 -16.71
CA GLN A 153 2.39 -22.47 -15.76
C GLN A 153 1.92 -22.93 -14.37
N HIS A 154 0.80 -22.39 -13.88
CA HIS A 154 0.35 -22.57 -12.49
C HIS A 154 -1.02 -23.24 -12.37
N GLY A 155 -1.72 -23.49 -13.48
CA GLY A 155 -3.07 -24.03 -13.54
C GLY A 155 -4.19 -23.00 -13.34
N SER A 156 -3.93 -21.89 -12.64
CA SER A 156 -4.82 -20.73 -12.55
C SER A 156 -4.11 -19.49 -12.02
N PHE A 157 -4.70 -18.31 -12.21
CA PHE A 157 -4.17 -17.07 -11.66
C PHE A 157 -4.16 -17.10 -10.12
N ARG A 158 -5.17 -17.71 -9.49
CA ARG A 158 -5.20 -17.88 -8.03
C ARG A 158 -4.03 -18.74 -7.54
N LYS A 159 -3.73 -19.86 -8.21
CA LYS A 159 -2.60 -20.72 -7.84
C LYS A 159 -1.26 -19.99 -8.02
N TYR A 160 -1.15 -19.16 -9.05
CA TYR A 160 -0.01 -18.27 -9.23
C TYR A 160 0.15 -17.29 -8.07
N LEU A 161 -0.90 -16.58 -7.64
CA LEU A 161 -0.82 -15.69 -6.47
C LEU A 161 -0.42 -16.45 -5.20
N SER A 162 -1.02 -17.62 -4.96
CA SER A 162 -0.70 -18.47 -3.82
C SER A 162 0.72 -19.06 -3.83
N SER A 163 1.45 -18.98 -4.96
CA SER A 163 2.85 -19.42 -5.01
C SER A 163 3.83 -18.44 -4.34
N PHE A 164 3.35 -17.26 -3.92
CA PHE A 164 4.12 -16.27 -3.18
C PHE A 164 3.73 -16.29 -1.70
N GLY A 165 4.73 -16.33 -0.81
CA GLY A 165 4.51 -16.20 0.61
C GLY A 165 4.34 -14.74 1.06
N VAL A 166 3.99 -14.54 2.33
CA VAL A 166 3.88 -13.21 2.96
C VAL A 166 5.19 -12.42 2.87
N ALA A 167 6.33 -13.09 3.00
CA ALA A 167 7.65 -12.47 2.86
C ALA A 167 7.96 -12.03 1.41
N ASP A 168 7.23 -12.57 0.43
CA ASP A 168 7.50 -12.39 -1.00
C ASP A 168 6.64 -11.31 -1.64
N GLN A 169 5.86 -10.55 -0.87
CA GLN A 169 4.94 -9.55 -1.42
C GLN A 169 5.62 -8.50 -2.30
N ALA A 170 6.87 -8.11 -1.99
CA ALA A 170 7.66 -7.24 -2.85
C ALA A 170 8.03 -7.91 -4.17
N ARG A 171 8.39 -9.21 -4.15
CA ARG A 171 8.65 -10.02 -5.36
C ARG A 171 7.39 -10.19 -6.20
N LEU A 172 6.25 -10.50 -5.57
CA LEU A 172 4.94 -10.60 -6.24
C LEU A 172 4.58 -9.29 -6.96
N CYS A 173 4.74 -8.15 -6.27
CA CYS A 173 4.46 -6.85 -6.89
C CYS A 173 5.36 -6.57 -8.10
N ARG A 174 6.65 -6.94 -8.04
CA ARG A 174 7.57 -6.81 -9.17
C ARG A 174 7.20 -7.74 -10.33
N ASP A 175 6.87 -9.00 -10.03
CA ASP A 175 6.54 -9.98 -11.06
C ASP A 175 5.26 -9.60 -11.82
N LEU A 176 4.20 -9.18 -11.09
CA LEU A 176 2.98 -8.67 -11.71
C LEU A 176 3.24 -7.48 -12.64
N ARG A 177 4.08 -6.53 -12.23
CA ARG A 177 4.43 -5.36 -13.03
C ARG A 177 5.30 -5.68 -14.24
N ARG A 178 6.06 -6.76 -14.18
CA ARG A 178 6.85 -7.27 -15.31
C ARG A 178 5.94 -7.93 -16.34
N ARG A 179 4.98 -8.72 -15.89
CA ARG A 179 4.05 -9.49 -16.74
C ARG A 179 2.96 -8.62 -17.37
N PHE A 180 2.40 -7.70 -16.59
CA PHE A 180 1.25 -6.90 -17.01
C PHE A 180 1.62 -5.48 -17.39
N ARG A 181 1.06 -5.03 -18.52
CA ARG A 181 1.24 -3.70 -19.07
C ARG A 181 0.28 -2.70 -18.41
N HIS A 182 0.75 -1.45 -18.28
CA HIS A 182 -0.01 -0.32 -17.72
C HIS A 182 -0.55 -0.51 -16.29
N ILE A 183 0.13 -1.30 -15.46
CA ILE A 183 -0.13 -1.38 -14.02
C ILE A 183 1.09 -0.90 -13.22
N GLY A 184 0.91 0.18 -12.46
CA GLY A 184 1.95 0.76 -11.59
C GLY A 184 1.95 0.16 -10.18
N PRO A 185 2.98 0.43 -9.36
CA PRO A 185 3.12 -0.15 -8.02
C PRO A 185 1.89 0.08 -7.13
N PHE A 186 1.35 1.31 -7.12
CA PHE A 186 0.15 1.63 -6.36
C PHE A 186 -1.06 0.78 -6.81
N SER A 187 -1.33 0.77 -8.13
CA SER A 187 -2.42 -0.01 -8.72
C SER A 187 -2.27 -1.51 -8.48
N THR A 188 -1.04 -2.06 -8.54
CA THR A 188 -0.77 -3.47 -8.26
C THR A 188 -1.16 -3.85 -6.84
N ARG A 189 -0.80 -3.05 -5.84
CA ARG A 189 -1.12 -3.35 -4.44
C ARG A 189 -2.62 -3.24 -4.16
N HIS A 190 -3.26 -2.25 -4.75
CA HIS A 190 -4.72 -2.08 -4.65
C HIS A 190 -5.48 -3.21 -5.36
N PHE A 191 -5.02 -3.65 -6.53
CA PHE A 191 -5.53 -4.82 -7.21
C PHE A 191 -5.44 -6.07 -6.34
N LEU A 192 -4.25 -6.37 -5.80
CA LEU A 192 -4.02 -7.52 -4.94
C LEU A 192 -4.96 -7.52 -3.72
N ARG A 193 -5.07 -6.36 -3.05
CA ARG A 193 -6.01 -6.21 -1.92
C ARG A 193 -7.47 -6.38 -2.35
N ARG A 194 -7.84 -5.89 -3.54
CA ARG A 194 -9.20 -6.00 -4.09
C ARG A 194 -9.59 -7.44 -4.42
N VAL A 195 -8.62 -8.27 -4.82
CA VAL A 195 -8.86 -9.69 -5.14
C VAL A 195 -8.64 -10.63 -3.95
N GLY A 196 -8.50 -10.09 -2.74
CA GLY A 196 -8.48 -10.87 -1.51
C GLY A 196 -7.11 -11.36 -1.06
N GLU A 197 -6.02 -10.81 -1.60
CA GLU A 197 -4.67 -11.12 -1.11
C GLU A 197 -4.34 -10.33 0.15
N ASP A 198 -3.65 -10.99 1.08
CA ASP A 198 -3.18 -10.37 2.33
C ASP A 198 -1.90 -9.58 2.08
N ILE A 199 -2.04 -8.31 1.75
CA ILE A 199 -0.94 -7.44 1.31
C ILE A 199 -0.88 -6.11 2.08
N PHE A 200 0.34 -5.63 2.36
CA PHE A 200 0.56 -4.26 2.83
C PHE A 200 0.49 -3.22 1.70
N ILE A 201 -0.02 -2.04 2.03
CA ILE A 201 0.15 -0.86 1.18
C ILE A 201 1.09 0.13 1.84
N SER A 202 2.16 0.43 1.11
CA SER A 202 3.17 1.41 1.51
C SER A 202 2.56 2.80 1.48
N HIS A 203 2.31 3.39 2.66
CA HIS A 203 1.96 4.80 2.79
C HIS A 203 3.09 5.55 3.53
N PRO A 204 3.36 6.83 3.22
CA PRO A 204 4.33 7.62 3.98
C PRO A 204 4.06 7.63 5.49
N ASP A 205 2.79 7.60 5.88
CA ASP A 205 2.40 7.55 7.30
C ASP A 205 2.77 6.23 7.97
N THR A 206 2.55 5.09 7.31
CA THR A 206 2.90 3.78 7.86
C THR A 206 4.41 3.63 7.96
N LEU A 207 5.15 4.03 6.92
CA LEU A 207 6.61 3.96 6.92
C LEU A 207 7.22 4.86 8.00
N ARG A 208 6.65 6.06 8.24
CA ARG A 208 7.05 6.91 9.37
C ARG A 208 6.86 6.23 10.71
N VAL A 209 5.69 5.59 10.93
CA VAL A 209 5.43 4.86 12.18
C VAL A 209 6.42 3.71 12.34
N MET A 210 6.62 2.90 11.29
CA MET A 210 7.54 1.77 11.30
C MET A 210 8.97 2.21 11.59
N TYR A 211 9.43 3.29 10.94
CA TYR A 211 10.74 3.88 11.18
C TYR A 211 10.91 4.34 12.63
N ARG A 212 9.92 5.04 13.19
CA ARG A 212 9.96 5.51 14.58
C ARG A 212 9.96 4.38 15.60
N LEU A 213 9.33 3.25 15.26
CA LEU A 213 9.35 2.02 16.06
C LEU A 213 10.63 1.17 15.84
N GLY A 214 11.54 1.59 14.95
CA GLY A 214 12.75 0.82 14.62
C GLY A 214 12.46 -0.46 13.81
N LEU A 215 11.30 -0.55 13.18
CA LEU A 215 10.93 -1.70 12.35
C LEU A 215 11.58 -1.66 10.96
N VAL A 216 11.90 -0.45 10.48
CA VAL A 216 12.64 -0.17 9.25
C VAL A 216 13.67 0.93 9.51
N GLY A 217 14.76 0.95 8.76
CA GLY A 217 15.90 1.86 8.90
C GLY A 217 15.68 3.25 8.29
N SER A 218 14.62 3.46 7.51
CA SER A 218 14.31 4.75 6.88
C SER A 218 12.81 5.04 6.81
N PRO A 219 12.37 6.30 6.97
CA PRO A 219 10.97 6.69 6.70
C PRO A 219 10.62 6.59 5.21
N LYS A 220 11.60 6.36 4.33
CA LYS A 220 11.46 6.07 2.89
C LYS A 220 11.89 4.65 2.56
N ALA A 221 11.80 3.72 3.52
CA ALA A 221 12.15 2.32 3.33
C ALA A 221 11.51 1.74 2.07
N GLY A 222 12.29 0.92 1.36
CA GLY A 222 11.83 0.24 0.15
C GLY A 222 10.81 -0.84 0.46
N ASP A 223 10.12 -1.30 -0.58
CA ASP A 223 9.07 -2.31 -0.45
C ASP A 223 9.57 -3.65 0.11
N GLU A 224 10.81 -4.04 -0.17
CA GLU A 224 11.40 -5.28 0.39
C GLU A 224 11.57 -5.20 1.90
N GLU A 225 12.10 -4.08 2.39
CA GLU A 225 12.31 -3.86 3.83
C GLU A 225 10.97 -3.75 4.57
N ALA A 226 10.00 -3.03 3.99
CA ALA A 226 8.65 -2.96 4.52
C ALA A 226 7.98 -4.34 4.56
N ALA A 227 8.10 -5.14 3.50
CA ALA A 227 7.58 -6.51 3.44
C ALA A 227 8.18 -7.39 4.54
N ALA A 228 9.50 -7.34 4.72
CA ALA A 228 10.19 -8.09 5.76
C ALA A 228 9.75 -7.67 7.18
N ALA A 229 9.52 -6.38 7.41
CA ALA A 229 8.99 -5.89 8.69
C ALA A 229 7.56 -6.39 8.96
N TYR A 230 6.67 -6.36 7.97
CA TYR A 230 5.33 -6.91 8.08
C TYR A 230 5.34 -8.44 8.31
N ALA A 231 6.19 -9.17 7.59
CA ALA A 231 6.33 -10.61 7.75
C ALA A 231 6.80 -10.99 9.16
N ARG A 232 7.76 -10.26 9.73
CA ARG A 232 8.20 -10.46 11.13
C ARG A 232 7.09 -10.19 12.14
N LEU A 233 6.33 -9.11 11.96
CA LEU A 233 5.19 -8.78 12.82
C LEU A 233 4.10 -9.86 12.75
N ALA A 234 3.74 -10.31 11.55
CA ALA A 234 2.74 -11.35 11.35
C ALA A 234 3.21 -12.70 11.94
N ALA A 235 4.47 -13.09 11.70
CA ALA A 235 5.03 -14.32 12.25
C ALA A 235 5.06 -14.33 13.79
N ALA A 236 5.27 -13.18 14.43
CA ALA A 236 5.21 -13.07 15.89
C ALA A 236 3.78 -13.17 16.46
N ASN A 237 2.75 -12.89 15.65
CA ASN A 237 1.35 -12.77 16.06
C ASN A 237 0.45 -13.74 15.28
N ARG A 238 0.33 -14.99 15.76
CA ARG A 238 -0.52 -16.01 15.12
C ARG A 238 -1.95 -15.50 14.92
N GLY A 239 -2.49 -15.73 13.72
CA GLY A 239 -3.85 -15.31 13.33
C GLY A 239 -3.97 -13.86 12.85
N VAL A 240 -2.90 -13.05 12.96
CA VAL A 240 -2.91 -11.65 12.52
C VAL A 240 -2.44 -11.54 11.08
N THR A 241 -3.23 -10.87 10.26
CA THR A 241 -2.93 -10.64 8.84
C THR A 241 -2.05 -9.42 8.63
N VAL A 242 -1.30 -9.39 7.53
CA VAL A 242 -0.54 -8.19 7.12
C VAL A 242 -1.46 -7.01 6.88
N GLY A 243 -2.62 -7.24 6.29
CA GLY A 243 -3.64 -6.22 6.05
C GLY A 243 -4.16 -5.60 7.34
N GLU A 244 -4.35 -6.39 8.40
CA GLU A 244 -4.71 -5.87 9.72
C GLU A 244 -3.60 -4.99 10.30
N LEU A 245 -2.35 -5.46 10.30
CA LEU A 245 -1.20 -4.68 10.77
C LEU A 245 -1.08 -3.36 10.00
N ASN A 246 -1.19 -3.42 8.66
CA ASN A 246 -1.12 -2.24 7.80
C ASN A 246 -2.24 -1.25 8.11
N ARG A 247 -3.47 -1.73 8.36
CA ARG A 247 -4.62 -0.90 8.75
C ARG A 247 -4.44 -0.24 10.12
N LEU A 248 -3.94 -0.97 11.11
CA LEU A 248 -3.67 -0.44 12.44
C LEU A 248 -2.58 0.65 12.40
N LEU A 249 -1.47 0.37 11.71
CA LEU A 249 -0.37 1.33 11.53
C LEU A 249 -0.83 2.57 10.76
N THR A 250 -1.66 2.40 9.73
CA THR A 250 -2.22 3.52 8.96
C THR A 250 -3.05 4.43 9.85
N ARG A 251 -3.95 3.87 10.67
CA ARG A 251 -4.78 4.63 11.61
C ARG A 251 -3.92 5.33 12.67
N HIS A 252 -2.92 4.65 13.19
CA HIS A 252 -2.01 5.22 14.19
C HIS A 252 -1.21 6.41 13.63
N GLY A 253 -0.75 6.31 12.38
CA GLY A 253 0.08 7.33 11.74
C GLY A 253 -0.71 8.49 11.14
N SER A 254 -1.88 8.23 10.54
CA SER A 254 -2.68 9.20 9.78
C SER A 254 -3.95 9.66 10.47
N GLY A 255 -4.44 8.93 11.49
CA GLY A 255 -5.73 9.21 12.10
C GLY A 255 -6.94 8.90 11.21
N ARG A 256 -6.75 8.24 10.06
CA ARG A 256 -7.85 7.92 9.13
C ARG A 256 -8.99 7.17 9.84
N GLY A 257 -10.21 7.71 9.74
CA GLY A 257 -11.40 7.13 10.37
C GLY A 257 -11.41 7.28 11.90
N LEU A 258 -10.64 8.23 12.44
CA LEU A 258 -10.54 8.55 13.87
C LEU A 258 -10.46 10.08 14.05
N ASP A 259 -10.63 10.55 15.29
CA ASP A 259 -10.58 11.98 15.61
C ASP A 259 -9.16 12.57 15.61
N GLU A 260 -8.15 11.73 15.83
CA GLU A 260 -6.77 12.18 15.94
C GLU A 260 -5.76 11.13 15.45
N ALA A 261 -4.65 11.64 14.91
CA ALA A 261 -3.48 10.85 14.57
C ALA A 261 -2.46 10.90 15.72
N ILE A 262 -2.06 9.73 16.25
CA ILE A 262 -1.10 9.65 17.37
C ILE A 262 0.33 9.88 16.90
N CYS A 263 0.72 9.23 15.80
CA CYS A 263 2.08 9.28 15.27
C CYS A 263 2.14 10.06 13.94
N ALA A 264 1.46 11.21 13.92
CA ALA A 264 1.53 12.22 12.86
C ALA A 264 2.95 12.79 12.71
N PRO A 265 3.25 13.61 11.67
CA PRO A 265 4.54 14.29 11.54
C PRO A 265 5.00 14.96 12.85
N VAL A 266 4.07 15.63 13.55
CA VAL A 266 4.22 16.03 14.95
C VAL A 266 3.49 15.02 15.85
N PRO A 267 4.19 14.06 16.49
CA PRO A 267 3.54 13.02 17.27
C PRO A 267 3.07 13.49 18.65
N ARG A 268 1.97 12.91 19.10
CA ARG A 268 1.36 13.02 20.44
C ARG A 268 1.86 11.88 21.33
N CYS A 269 3.17 11.89 21.62
CA CYS A 269 3.84 10.79 22.31
C CYS A 269 3.27 10.54 23.72
N GLU A 270 2.81 11.58 24.40
CA GLU A 270 2.16 11.54 25.70
C GLU A 270 0.87 10.71 25.71
N LYS A 271 0.21 10.55 24.55
CA LYS A 271 -0.99 9.72 24.37
C LYS A 271 -0.71 8.35 23.75
N CYS A 272 0.56 8.05 23.45
CA CYS A 272 0.94 6.90 22.65
C CYS A 272 1.29 5.69 23.52
N ARG A 273 0.49 4.62 23.43
CA ARG A 273 0.76 3.34 24.12
C ARG A 273 1.98 2.57 23.60
N LEU A 274 2.65 3.05 22.55
CA LEU A 274 3.79 2.38 21.93
C LEU A 274 5.15 2.94 22.38
N THR A 275 5.17 3.98 23.22
CA THR A 275 6.39 4.67 23.67
C THR A 275 7.44 3.72 24.24
N ARG A 276 7.01 2.68 24.96
CA ARG A 276 7.88 1.61 25.50
C ARG A 276 8.79 0.95 24.45
N TRP A 277 8.31 0.78 23.23
CA TRP A 277 9.07 0.15 22.12
C TRP A 277 9.52 1.15 21.06
N CYS A 278 9.16 2.43 21.21
CA CYS A 278 9.43 3.45 20.22
C CYS A 278 10.86 3.98 20.37
N TRP A 279 11.73 3.61 19.43
CA TRP A 279 13.10 4.13 19.36
C TRP A 279 13.11 5.67 19.27
N TYR A 280 12.27 6.25 18.40
CA TYR A 280 12.22 7.70 18.23
C TYR A 280 11.86 8.44 19.53
N TYR A 281 10.93 7.91 20.33
CA TYR A 281 10.55 8.52 21.60
C TYR A 281 11.74 8.52 22.57
N ARG A 282 12.34 7.35 22.78
CA ARG A 282 13.46 7.17 23.72
C ARG A 282 14.70 7.96 23.33
N SER A 283 15.03 8.00 22.04
CA SER A 283 16.30 8.55 21.56
C SER A 283 16.24 10.01 21.12
N VAL A 284 15.06 10.53 20.74
CA VAL A 284 14.93 11.89 20.20
C VAL A 284 14.11 12.80 21.11
N ARG A 285 13.05 12.29 21.74
CA ARG A 285 12.16 13.12 22.57
C ARG A 285 12.63 13.22 24.04
N GLY A 286 13.61 12.42 24.45
CA GLY A 286 14.05 12.33 25.85
C GLY A 286 12.98 11.62 26.66
N GLY A 287 13.03 10.28 26.66
CA GLY A 287 12.05 9.43 27.33
C GLY A 287 11.93 9.72 28.82
#